data_AF-A0A0S9N168-F1
#
_entry.id   AF-A0A0S9N168-F1
#
_cell.length_a   1.000
_cell.length_b   1.000
_cell.length_c   1.000
_cell.angle_alpha   90.00
_cell.angle_beta   90.00
_cell.angle_gamma   90.00
#
_symmetry.space_group_name_H-M   'P 1'
#
loop_
_entity.id
_entity.type
_entity.pdbx_description
1 polymer ?
#
loop_
_entity_poly.entity_id
_entity_poly.type
_entity_poly.pdbx_seq_one_letter_code
_entity_poly.pdbx_strand_id
1 'polypeptide(L)'
;MADKLSEAAWTGFTKKNKLDLDDGALVKALARFDKSDEGKPEPRSQALEDVVDLLKKQVVAQSKRKKELGDKIFGEVKDKLYALLGSAEAELKKTQATTRASAEADDDEESPALLTSKMIPLIRELRKGEAVMQSLIATTGKETVVLLSRRAISPARGKLLKEQMHNASGLKFIRGECTYEANALTFIVQASAGGLARKIKAALLQQTALRLAVRVRGEDGDDADEEQGHADGEGQGDAPQGQGSAGADAGPDTPAPTPPDAPSSAQLAYDQRLGQVQEPLRQALAGQHPEATKLRALIGFASEKAAAKDYAAATQALEHLHKLLDAPAGVAKEGGAKVDAGAAFNARLAALLPRIKEAMAAAGPAGQDIKLKTSEAGALARKGDHAAAQSLLDAVEAALESLPAGGPAGPSGAAVKAAAKACLETWLQAKEAADVGLSRLQSALKSAGDPALQRIAEYGLAGVSRGLQVGLRVALQEFALATDRDKQAPAAQRLRASVGDFRRFLATDPAVQLCDENPFDISVELRPTLGAALRRIDEQLDALQ
;
A
#
# COMPACT_ATOMS: atom_id res chain seq x y z
N MET A 1 32.78 6.97 10.18
CA MET A 1 31.85 7.82 9.40
C MET A 1 31.58 7.07 8.11
N ALA A 2 30.33 6.73 7.82
CA ALA A 2 29.99 6.09 6.56
C ALA A 2 30.29 7.09 5.43
N ASP A 3 31.07 6.69 4.43
CA ASP A 3 31.35 7.56 3.29
C ASP A 3 30.04 7.89 2.59
N LYS A 4 29.78 9.20 2.43
CA LYS A 4 28.57 9.69 1.78
C LYS A 4 28.49 9.16 0.35
N LEU A 5 27.32 8.67 -0.06
CA LEU A 5 27.04 8.27 -1.44
C LEU A 5 27.00 9.55 -2.30
N SER A 6 28.10 9.87 -2.98
CA SER A 6 28.19 11.06 -3.85
C SER A 6 29.20 10.89 -4.98
N GLU A 7 29.03 11.68 -6.04
CA GLU A 7 29.94 11.73 -7.18
C GLU A 7 31.37 12.12 -6.75
N ALA A 8 31.48 13.14 -5.90
CA ALA A 8 32.77 13.65 -5.42
C ALA A 8 33.54 12.60 -4.60
N ALA A 9 32.85 11.82 -3.78
CA ALA A 9 33.48 10.76 -2.98
C ALA A 9 34.02 9.62 -3.86
N TRP A 10 33.25 9.21 -4.88
CA TRP A 10 33.66 8.15 -5.80
C TRP A 10 34.82 8.59 -6.70
N THR A 11 34.72 9.76 -7.34
CA THR A 11 35.77 10.29 -8.22
C THR A 11 37.06 10.62 -7.45
N GLY A 12 36.95 11.06 -6.20
CA GLY A 12 38.10 11.23 -5.31
C GLY A 12 38.81 9.91 -5.03
N PHE A 13 38.04 8.84 -4.79
CA PHE A 13 38.57 7.49 -4.56
C PHE A 13 39.29 6.92 -5.80
N THR A 14 38.70 7.05 -7.00
CA THR A 14 39.32 6.54 -8.24
C THR A 14 40.60 7.29 -8.59
N LYS A 15 40.60 8.62 -8.45
CA LYS A 15 41.81 9.45 -8.63
C LYS A 15 42.91 9.11 -7.62
N LYS A 16 42.57 8.96 -6.34
CA LYS A 16 43.55 8.63 -5.27
C LYS A 16 44.29 7.32 -5.56
N ASN A 17 43.57 6.33 -6.10
CA ASN A 17 44.13 5.02 -6.42
C ASN A 17 44.65 4.91 -7.87
N LYS A 18 44.64 6.02 -8.64
CA LYS A 18 45.04 6.09 -10.06
C LYS A 18 44.35 5.02 -10.91
N LEU A 19 43.06 4.80 -10.64
CA LEU A 19 42.26 3.78 -11.31
C LEU A 19 41.70 4.34 -12.61
N ASP A 20 42.04 3.71 -13.74
CA ASP A 20 41.43 3.98 -15.03
C ASP A 20 40.27 3.00 -15.25
N LEU A 21 39.09 3.34 -14.71
CA LEU A 21 37.88 2.52 -14.79
C LEU A 21 36.91 3.11 -15.82
N ASP A 22 36.23 2.25 -16.57
CA ASP A 22 35.08 2.67 -17.38
C ASP A 22 33.85 2.84 -16.47
N ASP A 23 33.85 3.90 -15.66
CA ASP A 23 32.83 4.20 -14.66
C ASP A 23 31.97 5.43 -15.02
N GLY A 24 32.09 5.95 -16.24
CA GLY A 24 31.44 7.18 -16.67
C GLY A 24 29.91 7.15 -16.53
N ALA A 25 29.28 5.98 -16.70
CA ALA A 25 27.85 5.80 -16.44
C ALA A 25 27.52 5.93 -14.94
N LEU A 26 28.32 5.31 -14.07
CA LEU A 26 28.15 5.38 -12.61
C LEU A 26 28.34 6.81 -12.09
N VAL A 27 29.35 7.52 -12.58
CA VAL A 27 29.60 8.92 -12.23
C VAL A 27 28.41 9.80 -12.59
N LYS A 28 27.83 9.63 -13.80
CA LYS A 28 26.63 10.37 -14.22
C LYS A 28 25.40 10.04 -13.36
N ALA A 29 25.22 8.79 -12.96
CA ALA A 29 24.12 8.39 -12.10
C ALA A 29 24.26 8.96 -10.68
N LEU A 30 25.46 8.93 -10.10
CA LEU A 30 25.75 9.59 -8.82
C LEU A 30 25.52 11.11 -8.90
N ALA A 31 25.92 11.77 -9.98
CA ALA A 31 25.65 13.18 -10.20
C ALA A 31 24.15 13.50 -10.30
N ARG A 32 23.37 12.62 -10.92
CA ARG A 32 21.90 12.73 -11.01
C ARG A 32 21.27 12.56 -9.64
N PHE A 33 21.77 11.62 -8.84
CA PHE A 33 21.34 11.41 -7.46
C PHE A 33 21.69 12.62 -6.58
N ASP A 34 22.90 13.15 -6.65
CA ASP A 34 23.32 14.35 -5.89
C ASP A 34 22.46 15.59 -6.21
N LYS A 35 21.91 15.67 -7.43
CA LYS A 35 20.99 16.73 -7.87
C LYS A 35 19.52 16.45 -7.57
N SER A 36 19.19 15.25 -7.09
CA SER A 36 17.80 14.88 -6.77
C SER A 36 17.35 15.55 -5.48
N ASP A 37 16.15 16.12 -5.51
CA ASP A 37 15.55 16.80 -4.37
C ASP A 37 15.07 15.78 -3.32
N GLU A 38 15.47 15.94 -2.06
CA GLU A 38 15.01 15.10 -0.94
C GLU A 38 13.51 15.22 -0.70
N GLY A 39 12.90 16.36 -1.09
CA GLY A 39 11.46 16.57 -1.01
C GLY A 39 10.65 15.87 -2.11
N LYS A 40 11.30 15.31 -3.13
CA LYS A 40 10.64 14.61 -4.24
C LYS A 40 11.07 13.14 -4.26
N PRO A 41 10.37 12.25 -3.55
CA PRO A 41 10.85 10.91 -3.29
C PRO A 41 10.90 10.02 -4.54
N GLU A 42 10.01 10.21 -5.51
CA GLU A 42 9.95 9.42 -6.76
C GLU A 42 11.17 9.61 -7.69
N PRO A 43 11.55 10.85 -8.10
CA PRO A 43 12.75 11.02 -8.92
C PRO A 43 14.03 10.61 -8.16
N ARG A 44 14.03 10.73 -6.83
CA ARG A 44 15.15 10.29 -5.99
C ARG A 44 15.25 8.76 -5.94
N SER A 45 14.14 8.04 -5.78
CA SER A 45 14.16 6.57 -5.79
C SER A 45 14.62 6.02 -7.14
N GLN A 46 14.16 6.62 -8.26
CA GLN A 46 14.61 6.22 -9.59
C GLN A 46 16.13 6.46 -9.77
N ALA A 47 16.65 7.60 -9.31
CA ALA A 47 18.08 7.87 -9.37
C ALA A 47 18.90 6.89 -8.52
N LEU A 48 18.39 6.48 -7.35
CA LEU A 48 19.02 5.48 -6.50
C LEU A 48 19.01 4.07 -7.13
N GLU A 49 17.92 3.67 -7.79
CA GLU A 49 17.85 2.40 -8.52
C GLU A 49 18.90 2.34 -9.65
N ASP A 50 19.02 3.41 -10.44
CA ASP A 50 20.04 3.54 -11.49
C ASP A 50 21.47 3.37 -10.90
N VAL A 51 21.74 4.00 -9.74
CA VAL A 51 23.02 3.89 -9.02
C VAL A 51 23.29 2.47 -8.54
N VAL A 52 22.31 1.80 -7.93
CA VAL A 52 22.42 0.42 -7.44
C VAL A 52 22.76 -0.55 -8.58
N ASP A 53 22.08 -0.43 -9.72
CA ASP A 53 22.31 -1.28 -10.88
C ASP A 53 23.69 -1.06 -11.51
N LEU A 54 24.13 0.19 -11.60
CA LEU A 54 25.45 0.53 -12.12
C LEU A 54 26.58 0.09 -11.16
N LEU A 55 26.38 0.18 -9.85
CA LEU A 55 27.33 -0.35 -8.86
C LEU A 55 27.48 -1.88 -9.00
N LYS A 56 26.37 -2.62 -9.16
CA LYS A 56 26.40 -4.07 -9.40
C LYS A 56 27.17 -4.42 -10.69
N LYS A 57 26.91 -3.69 -11.78
CA LYS A 57 27.66 -3.85 -13.04
C LYS A 57 29.15 -3.56 -12.86
N GLN A 58 29.48 -2.51 -12.11
CA GLN A 58 30.87 -2.13 -11.84
C GLN A 58 31.60 -3.21 -11.03
N VAL A 59 30.99 -3.81 -10.02
CA VAL A 59 31.57 -4.92 -9.25
C VAL A 59 31.94 -6.10 -10.16
N VAL A 60 31.05 -6.46 -11.10
CA VAL A 60 31.31 -7.55 -12.06
C VAL A 60 32.42 -7.17 -13.03
N ALA A 61 32.44 -5.94 -13.54
CA ALA A 61 33.48 -5.45 -14.44
C ALA A 61 34.87 -5.45 -13.76
N GLN A 62 34.96 -4.94 -12.52
CA GLN A 62 36.21 -4.93 -11.76
C GLN A 62 36.70 -6.35 -11.43
N SER A 63 35.79 -7.30 -11.19
CA SER A 63 36.15 -8.70 -10.94
C SER A 63 36.87 -9.34 -12.13
N LYS A 64 36.57 -8.92 -13.37
CA LYS A 64 37.28 -9.37 -14.57
C LYS A 64 38.67 -8.76 -14.71
N ARG A 65 38.87 -7.54 -14.17
CA ARG A 65 40.15 -6.79 -14.20
C ARG A 65 41.06 -7.06 -13.01
N LYS A 66 40.72 -8.05 -12.17
CA LYS A 66 41.49 -8.43 -10.99
C LYS A 66 42.99 -8.63 -11.29
N LYS A 67 43.33 -9.25 -12.44
CA LYS A 67 44.73 -9.49 -12.84
C LYS A 67 45.50 -8.21 -13.16
N GLU A 68 44.83 -7.19 -13.70
CA GLU A 68 45.43 -5.90 -14.08
C GLU A 68 45.64 -5.00 -12.86
N LEU A 69 44.66 -4.98 -11.95
CA LEU A 69 44.67 -4.12 -10.76
C LEU A 69 45.59 -4.65 -9.66
N GLY A 70 45.87 -5.95 -9.63
CA GLY A 70 46.57 -6.62 -8.53
C GLY A 70 45.65 -6.81 -7.31
N ASP A 71 45.95 -7.83 -6.50
CA ASP A 71 45.06 -8.28 -5.43
C ASP A 71 44.74 -7.20 -4.39
N LYS A 72 45.71 -6.37 -4.03
CA LYS A 72 45.54 -5.31 -3.02
C LYS A 72 44.58 -4.23 -3.47
N ILE A 73 44.84 -3.62 -4.63
CA ILE A 73 44.00 -2.54 -5.17
C ILE A 73 42.62 -3.08 -5.53
N PHE A 74 42.55 -4.30 -6.10
CA PHE A 74 41.28 -4.96 -6.37
C PHE A 74 40.45 -5.14 -5.09
N GLY A 75 41.05 -5.58 -3.99
CA GLY A 75 40.39 -5.69 -2.69
C GLY A 75 39.79 -4.36 -2.22
N GLU A 76 40.61 -3.29 -2.23
CA GLU A 76 40.17 -1.95 -1.82
C GLU A 76 39.03 -1.40 -2.70
N VAL A 77 39.10 -1.59 -4.01
CA VAL A 77 38.03 -1.19 -4.95
C VAL A 77 36.76 -1.97 -4.72
N LYS A 78 36.88 -3.28 -4.53
CA LYS A 78 35.74 -4.17 -4.29
C LYS A 78 35.04 -3.78 -2.98
N ASP A 79 35.78 -3.61 -1.89
CA ASP A 79 35.24 -3.22 -0.59
C ASP A 79 34.53 -1.87 -0.66
N LYS A 80 35.13 -0.89 -1.38
CA LYS A 80 34.51 0.42 -1.60
C LYS A 80 33.20 0.33 -2.39
N LEU A 81 33.16 -0.48 -3.45
CA LEU A 81 31.94 -0.69 -4.24
C LEU A 81 30.83 -1.37 -3.43
N TYR A 82 31.15 -2.37 -2.60
CA TYR A 82 30.16 -3.00 -1.72
C TYR A 82 29.65 -2.06 -0.63
N ALA A 83 30.53 -1.22 -0.06
CA ALA A 83 30.12 -0.20 0.91
C ALA A 83 29.16 0.82 0.29
N LEU A 84 29.46 1.30 -0.93
CA LEU A 84 28.56 2.20 -1.67
C LEU A 84 27.25 1.53 -2.03
N LEU A 85 27.29 0.25 -2.43
CA LEU A 85 26.09 -0.52 -2.76
C LEU A 85 25.17 -0.68 -1.54
N GLY A 86 25.74 -1.05 -0.39
CA GLY A 86 24.97 -1.15 0.86
C GLY A 86 24.36 0.19 1.30
N SER A 87 25.09 1.30 1.12
CA SER A 87 24.58 2.64 1.40
C SER A 87 23.43 3.03 0.45
N ALA A 88 23.59 2.77 -0.85
CA ALA A 88 22.57 3.06 -1.87
C ALA A 88 21.30 2.23 -1.66
N GLU A 89 21.41 0.93 -1.36
CA GLU A 89 20.26 0.06 -1.07
C GLU A 89 19.53 0.49 0.22
N ALA A 90 20.27 0.95 1.25
CA ALA A 90 19.68 1.48 2.48
C ALA A 90 18.92 2.80 2.24
N GLU A 91 19.48 3.74 1.48
CA GLU A 91 18.81 4.98 1.10
C GLU A 91 17.60 4.73 0.18
N LEU A 92 17.70 3.77 -0.74
CA LEU A 92 16.59 3.39 -1.60
C LEU A 92 15.43 2.84 -0.76
N LYS A 93 15.71 1.92 0.16
CA LYS A 93 14.71 1.36 1.07
C LYS A 93 14.07 2.45 1.93
N LYS A 94 14.85 3.40 2.45
CA LYS A 94 14.34 4.53 3.22
C LYS A 94 13.44 5.42 2.37
N THR A 95 13.84 5.74 1.14
CA THR A 95 13.07 6.57 0.21
C THR A 95 11.77 5.89 -0.17
N GLN A 96 11.81 4.61 -0.55
CA GLN A 96 10.63 3.80 -0.85
C GLN A 96 9.69 3.66 0.35
N ALA A 97 10.21 3.52 1.58
CA ALA A 97 9.40 3.50 2.79
C ALA A 97 8.67 4.83 3.01
N THR A 98 9.32 5.96 2.76
CA THR A 98 8.69 7.29 2.83
C THR A 98 7.63 7.47 1.75
N THR A 99 7.90 7.02 0.51
CA THR A 99 6.91 7.03 -0.58
C THR A 99 5.70 6.18 -0.22
N ARG A 100 5.92 4.96 0.27
CA ARG A 100 4.87 4.03 0.68
C ARG A 100 4.07 4.56 1.87
N ALA A 101 4.73 5.13 2.88
CA ALA A 101 4.04 5.77 4.00
C ALA A 101 3.22 6.99 3.57
N SER A 102 3.64 7.68 2.51
CA SER A 102 2.86 8.78 1.91
C SER A 102 1.70 8.27 1.07
N ALA A 103 1.87 7.15 0.35
CA ALA A 103 0.83 6.51 -0.47
C ALA A 103 -0.23 5.77 0.38
N GLU A 104 0.18 5.03 1.42
CA GLU A 104 -0.75 4.36 2.34
C GLU A 104 -1.54 5.38 3.20
N ALA A 105 -0.96 6.55 3.48
CA ALA A 105 -1.71 7.66 4.05
C ALA A 105 -2.76 8.25 3.09
N ASP A 106 -2.60 8.10 1.77
CA ASP A 106 -3.56 8.54 0.76
C ASP A 106 -4.65 7.47 0.47
N ASP A 107 -4.33 6.17 0.52
CA ASP A 107 -5.28 5.08 0.24
C ASP A 107 -6.32 4.82 1.36
N ASP A 108 -5.98 5.05 2.64
CA ASP A 108 -6.94 4.98 3.77
C ASP A 108 -7.89 6.21 3.84
N GLU A 109 -7.81 7.09 2.84
CA GLU A 109 -8.52 8.36 2.81
C GLU A 109 -9.55 8.49 1.69
N GLU A 110 -9.73 7.58 0.73
CA GLU A 110 -10.78 7.72 -0.31
C GLU A 110 -12.18 7.21 0.12
N SER A 111 -12.47 7.22 1.43
CA SER A 111 -13.80 6.85 1.94
C SER A 111 -14.74 8.06 1.99
N PRO A 112 -16.05 7.91 1.69
CA PRO A 112 -17.09 8.92 1.93
C PRO A 112 -17.08 9.51 3.36
N ALA A 113 -16.53 8.75 4.32
CA ALA A 113 -16.31 9.20 5.69
C ALA A 113 -15.43 10.47 5.80
N LEU A 114 -14.61 10.77 4.78
CA LEU A 114 -13.84 12.02 4.71
C LEU A 114 -14.73 13.25 4.78
N LEU A 115 -15.83 13.24 4.04
CA LEU A 115 -16.72 14.38 3.92
C LEU A 115 -17.67 14.53 5.10
N THR A 116 -17.62 13.63 6.08
CA THR A 116 -18.54 13.61 7.22
C THR A 116 -17.78 13.50 8.55
N SER A 117 -17.40 12.29 8.96
CA SER A 117 -16.82 12.02 10.29
C SER A 117 -15.38 12.52 10.44
N LYS A 118 -14.55 12.46 9.39
CA LYS A 118 -13.16 12.93 9.44
C LYS A 118 -13.02 14.46 9.29
N MET A 119 -14.06 15.17 8.82
CA MET A 119 -14.06 16.64 8.79
C MET A 119 -14.19 17.28 10.18
N ILE A 120 -14.88 16.62 11.11
CA ILE A 120 -15.14 17.18 12.46
C ILE A 120 -13.83 17.44 13.24
N PRO A 121 -12.85 16.50 13.31
CA PRO A 121 -11.56 16.76 13.92
C PRO A 121 -10.78 17.92 13.28
N LEU A 122 -10.80 18.03 11.95
CA LEU A 122 -10.12 19.11 11.22
C LEU A 122 -10.72 20.48 11.54
N ILE A 123 -12.05 20.57 11.59
CA ILE A 123 -12.75 21.80 12.00
C ILE A 123 -12.41 22.16 13.45
N ARG A 124 -12.31 21.18 14.35
CA ARG A 124 -11.90 21.44 15.74
C ARG A 124 -10.46 21.94 15.83
N GLU A 125 -9.57 21.45 14.99
CA GLU A 125 -8.18 21.88 14.91
C GLU A 125 -8.08 23.31 14.35
N LEU A 126 -8.80 23.63 13.28
CA LEU A 126 -8.92 25.00 12.77
C LEU A 126 -9.42 25.96 13.86
N ARG A 127 -10.44 25.58 14.63
CA ARG A 127 -10.99 26.40 15.73
C ARG A 127 -10.02 26.69 16.87
N LYS A 128 -8.92 25.92 17.00
CA LYS A 128 -7.85 26.20 17.96
C LYS A 128 -6.92 27.33 17.51
N GLY A 129 -7.04 27.79 16.26
CA GLY A 129 -6.39 29.00 15.75
C GLY A 129 -4.95 28.83 15.24
N GLU A 130 -4.42 27.61 15.20
CA GLU A 130 -3.00 27.37 14.85
C GLU A 130 -2.78 26.76 13.45
N ALA A 131 -3.85 26.37 12.76
CA ALA A 131 -3.73 25.64 11.49
C ALA A 131 -4.30 26.45 10.31
N VAL A 132 -3.55 26.46 9.20
CA VAL A 132 -4.05 26.79 7.87
C VAL A 132 -4.22 25.48 7.12
N MET A 133 -5.42 25.20 6.60
CA MET A 133 -5.71 23.98 5.86
C MET A 133 -6.04 24.28 4.41
N GLN A 134 -5.72 23.34 3.52
CA GLN A 134 -6.11 23.43 2.12
C GLN A 134 -7.58 23.04 1.99
N SER A 135 -8.31 23.74 1.14
CA SER A 135 -9.74 23.54 0.89
C SER A 135 -10.01 23.30 -0.59
N LEU A 136 -10.91 22.36 -0.86
CA LEU A 136 -11.44 22.10 -2.19
C LEU A 136 -12.96 22.13 -2.13
N ILE A 137 -13.55 23.05 -2.89
CA ILE A 137 -14.99 23.29 -2.94
C ILE A 137 -15.49 22.86 -4.31
N ALA A 138 -16.42 21.92 -4.35
CA ALA A 138 -17.12 21.54 -5.56
C ALA A 138 -18.53 22.14 -5.54
N THR A 139 -18.93 22.87 -6.59
CA THR A 139 -20.26 23.49 -6.68
C THR A 139 -20.90 23.20 -8.04
N THR A 140 -22.20 22.88 -8.03
CA THR A 140 -23.06 22.77 -9.23
C THR A 140 -24.46 23.29 -8.90
N GLY A 141 -24.84 24.40 -9.54
CA GLY A 141 -26.11 25.09 -9.23
C GLY A 141 -26.25 25.47 -7.75
N LYS A 142 -27.15 24.78 -7.04
CA LYS A 142 -27.44 24.96 -5.60
C LYS A 142 -26.69 23.99 -4.69
N GLU A 143 -26.14 22.90 -5.24
CA GLU A 143 -25.44 21.88 -4.47
C GLU A 143 -23.97 22.28 -4.32
N THR A 144 -23.41 22.09 -3.12
CA THR A 144 -22.02 22.42 -2.80
C THR A 144 -21.48 21.41 -1.81
N VAL A 145 -20.24 20.96 -2.02
CA VAL A 145 -19.55 19.99 -1.17
C VAL A 145 -18.16 20.52 -0.90
N VAL A 146 -17.72 20.44 0.35
CA VAL A 146 -16.46 21.02 0.82
C VAL A 146 -15.56 19.92 1.35
N LEU A 147 -14.27 19.96 1.00
CA LEU A 147 -13.24 19.09 1.53
C LEU A 147 -12.13 19.93 2.16
N LEU A 148 -11.69 19.55 3.36
CA LEU A 148 -10.55 20.15 4.06
C LEU A 148 -9.44 19.12 4.19
N SER A 149 -8.19 19.53 4.00
CA SER A 149 -7.02 18.69 4.23
C SER A 149 -5.86 19.49 4.84
N ARG A 150 -5.07 18.83 5.70
CA ARG A 150 -3.82 19.38 6.23
C ARG A 150 -2.73 19.50 5.18
N ARG A 151 -2.88 18.82 4.03
CA ARG A 151 -1.91 18.77 2.94
C ARG A 151 -2.52 19.27 1.64
N ALA A 152 -1.69 19.54 0.65
CA ALA A 152 -2.14 19.86 -0.70
C ALA A 152 -3.12 18.79 -1.22
N ILE A 153 -4.29 19.23 -1.66
CA ILE A 153 -5.34 18.33 -2.14
C ILE A 153 -5.01 17.91 -3.58
N SER A 154 -4.81 16.60 -3.80
CA SER A 154 -4.52 16.08 -5.13
C SER A 154 -5.71 16.27 -6.09
N PRO A 155 -5.48 16.42 -7.40
CA PRO A 155 -6.56 16.52 -8.39
C PRO A 155 -7.52 15.31 -8.38
N ALA A 156 -7.04 14.13 -7.97
CA ALA A 156 -7.83 12.90 -7.90
C ALA A 156 -9.02 13.02 -6.92
N ARG A 157 -8.88 13.81 -5.85
CA ARG A 157 -9.96 14.05 -4.86
C ARG A 157 -11.17 14.76 -5.45
N GLY A 158 -11.04 15.40 -6.63
CA GLY A 158 -12.17 15.93 -7.38
C GLY A 158 -13.17 14.86 -7.82
N LYS A 159 -12.71 13.62 -8.03
CA LYS A 159 -13.57 12.47 -8.36
C LYS A 159 -14.44 12.05 -7.18
N LEU A 160 -13.87 12.03 -5.97
CA LEU A 160 -14.61 11.75 -4.73
C LEU A 160 -15.74 12.76 -4.50
N LEU A 161 -15.44 14.06 -4.70
CA LEU A 161 -16.45 15.12 -4.63
C LEU A 161 -17.55 14.95 -5.68
N LYS A 162 -17.19 14.52 -6.90
CA LYS A 162 -18.15 14.26 -7.98
C LYS A 162 -19.10 13.10 -7.68
N GLU A 163 -18.61 12.03 -7.05
CA GLU A 163 -19.41 10.85 -6.66
C GLU A 163 -20.40 11.15 -5.53
N GLN A 164 -20.12 12.18 -4.74
CA GLN A 164 -20.93 12.58 -3.58
C GLN A 164 -21.98 13.64 -3.92
N MET A 165 -21.97 14.13 -5.16
CA MET A 165 -22.96 15.09 -5.64
C MET A 165 -24.05 14.39 -6.44
N HIS A 166 -25.29 14.79 -6.22
CA HIS A 166 -26.45 14.21 -6.92
C HIS A 166 -26.47 14.59 -8.41
N ASN A 167 -25.90 15.74 -8.79
CA ASN A 167 -25.77 16.16 -10.18
C ASN A 167 -24.30 16.47 -10.53
N ALA A 168 -23.62 15.47 -11.10
CA ALA A 168 -22.22 15.56 -11.47
C ALA A 168 -21.92 16.39 -12.75
N SER A 169 -22.94 16.94 -13.42
CA SER A 169 -22.79 17.77 -14.61
C SER A 169 -22.53 19.24 -14.25
N GLY A 170 -21.62 19.90 -14.95
CA GLY A 170 -21.33 21.33 -14.76
C GLY A 170 -20.58 21.68 -13.46
N LEU A 171 -19.82 20.74 -12.90
CA LEU A 171 -19.07 20.95 -11.65
C LEU A 171 -17.96 22.00 -11.81
N LYS A 172 -17.99 23.01 -10.95
CA LYS A 172 -16.87 23.95 -10.76
C LYS A 172 -16.11 23.57 -9.49
N PHE A 173 -14.81 23.32 -9.65
CA PHE A 173 -13.89 23.11 -8.52
C PHE A 173 -13.19 24.42 -8.20
N ILE A 174 -13.29 24.85 -6.95
CA ILE A 174 -12.63 26.04 -6.43
C ILE A 174 -11.64 25.57 -5.37
N ARG A 175 -10.36 25.86 -5.58
CA ARG A 175 -9.29 25.61 -4.61
C ARG A 175 -9.05 26.87 -3.79
N GLY A 176 -8.73 26.69 -2.52
CA GLY A 176 -8.43 27.79 -1.62
C GLY A 176 -7.87 27.30 -0.30
N GLU A 177 -7.73 28.19 0.65
CA GLU A 177 -7.27 27.90 2.00
C GLU A 177 -8.38 28.14 3.01
N CYS A 178 -8.34 27.46 4.15
CA CYS A 178 -9.29 27.65 5.23
C CYS A 178 -8.55 27.93 6.53
N THR A 179 -8.91 29.04 7.18
CA THR A 179 -8.43 29.49 8.48
C THR A 179 -9.60 29.72 9.43
N TYR A 180 -9.34 29.88 10.72
CA TYR A 180 -10.36 30.28 11.69
C TYR A 180 -10.04 31.67 12.25
N GLU A 181 -10.84 32.66 11.86
CA GLU A 181 -10.63 34.07 12.21
C GLU A 181 -11.97 34.69 12.62
N ALA A 182 -11.94 35.65 13.56
CA ALA A 182 -13.13 36.35 14.03
C ALA A 182 -14.31 35.42 14.41
N ASN A 183 -13.99 34.26 15.02
CA ASN A 183 -14.95 33.23 15.42
C ASN A 183 -15.74 32.61 14.24
N ALA A 184 -15.18 32.63 13.03
CA ALA A 184 -15.73 32.04 11.82
C ALA A 184 -14.65 31.28 11.03
N LEU A 185 -15.06 30.25 10.28
CA LEU A 185 -14.20 29.59 9.29
C LEU A 185 -14.10 30.50 8.06
N THR A 186 -12.91 31.02 7.77
CA THR A 186 -12.63 31.91 6.65
C THR A 186 -12.02 31.09 5.51
N PHE A 187 -12.69 31.06 4.37
CA PHE A 187 -12.20 30.41 3.15
C PHE A 187 -11.60 31.46 2.21
N ILE A 188 -10.31 31.38 1.97
CA ILE A 188 -9.56 32.26 1.08
C ILE A 188 -9.53 31.60 -0.30
N VAL A 189 -10.20 32.18 -1.28
CA VAL A 189 -10.34 31.60 -2.63
C VAL A 189 -9.97 32.62 -3.71
N GLN A 190 -9.38 32.16 -4.80
CA GLN A 190 -8.99 33.03 -5.92
C GLN A 190 -10.19 33.58 -6.72
N ALA A 191 -11.34 32.89 -6.66
CA ALA A 191 -12.53 33.28 -7.40
C ALA A 191 -13.51 34.01 -6.47
N SER A 192 -13.66 35.33 -6.67
CA SER A 192 -14.77 36.08 -6.07
C SER A 192 -16.10 35.53 -6.59
N ALA A 193 -16.90 34.98 -5.69
CA ALA A 193 -18.22 34.48 -6.01
C ALA A 193 -19.18 34.89 -4.89
N GLY A 194 -19.93 35.96 -5.12
CA GLY A 194 -21.01 36.37 -4.22
C GLY A 194 -21.93 35.19 -3.90
N GLY A 195 -22.25 35.03 -2.62
CA GLY A 195 -23.09 33.93 -2.12
C GLY A 195 -22.37 32.59 -1.92
N LEU A 196 -21.05 32.49 -2.13
CA LEU A 196 -20.30 31.26 -1.86
C LEU A 196 -20.29 30.92 -0.36
N ALA A 197 -20.24 31.93 0.52
CA ALA A 197 -20.28 31.73 1.97
C ALA A 197 -21.55 31.01 2.42
N ARG A 198 -22.70 31.41 1.88
CA ARG A 198 -24.00 30.77 2.17
C ARG A 198 -24.05 29.32 1.68
N LYS A 199 -23.46 29.03 0.51
CA LYS A 199 -23.37 27.67 -0.05
C LYS A 199 -22.45 26.77 0.77
N ILE A 200 -21.27 27.26 1.16
CA ILE A 200 -20.32 26.52 2.02
C ILE A 200 -20.95 26.25 3.39
N LYS A 201 -21.64 27.22 3.98
CA LYS A 201 -22.34 27.04 5.26
C LYS A 201 -23.40 25.94 5.19
N ALA A 202 -24.20 25.91 4.11
CA ALA A 202 -25.19 24.86 3.89
C ALA A 202 -24.53 23.49 3.68
N ALA A 203 -23.45 23.43 2.89
CA ALA A 203 -22.67 22.22 2.64
C ALA A 203 -22.08 21.64 3.94
N LEU A 204 -21.41 22.46 4.74
CA LEU A 204 -20.82 22.04 6.01
C LEU A 204 -21.88 21.55 7.00
N LEU A 205 -23.04 22.20 7.04
CA LEU A 205 -24.17 21.74 7.86
C LEU A 205 -24.66 20.36 7.40
N GLN A 206 -24.81 20.14 6.10
CA GLN A 206 -25.24 18.84 5.55
C GLN A 206 -24.19 17.74 5.79
N GLN A 207 -22.91 18.07 5.63
CA GLN A 207 -21.77 17.16 5.75
C GLN A 207 -21.48 16.76 7.21
N THR A 208 -21.48 17.73 8.12
CA THR A 208 -20.98 17.54 9.49
C THR A 208 -22.06 17.63 10.56
N ALA A 209 -23.28 18.02 10.19
CA ALA A 209 -24.38 18.35 11.11
C ALA A 209 -24.03 19.47 12.12
N LEU A 210 -22.96 20.26 11.88
CA LEU A 210 -22.55 21.37 12.73
C LEU A 210 -22.98 22.72 12.14
N ARG A 211 -23.55 23.58 12.99
CA ARG A 211 -23.84 24.98 12.63
C ARG A 211 -22.58 25.81 12.82
N LEU A 212 -21.88 26.09 11.73
CA LEU A 212 -20.62 26.84 11.73
C LEU A 212 -20.81 28.24 11.13
N ALA A 213 -20.13 29.23 11.70
CA ALA A 213 -19.99 30.54 11.06
C ALA A 213 -18.94 30.44 9.96
N VAL A 214 -19.26 30.93 8.76
CA VAL A 214 -18.43 30.80 7.56
C VAL A 214 -18.29 32.18 6.92
N ARG A 215 -17.07 32.54 6.54
CA ARG A 215 -16.72 33.72 5.74
C ARG A 215 -15.95 33.27 4.50
N VAL A 216 -16.04 34.04 3.43
CA VAL A 216 -15.26 33.82 2.21
C VAL A 216 -14.54 35.12 1.88
N ARG A 217 -13.23 35.04 1.67
CA ARG A 217 -12.37 36.18 1.33
C ARG A 217 -11.68 35.91 -0.01
N GLY A 218 -11.49 36.96 -0.81
CA GLY A 218 -10.62 36.89 -1.99
C GLY A 218 -9.15 36.81 -1.59
N GLU A 219 -8.27 36.38 -2.49
CA GLU A 219 -6.82 36.41 -2.25
C GLU A 219 -6.30 37.84 -1.97
N ASP A 220 -7.00 38.85 -2.50
CA ASP A 220 -6.63 40.27 -2.37
C ASP A 220 -6.98 40.92 -1.02
N GLY A 221 -7.57 40.17 -0.08
CA GLY A 221 -7.88 40.68 1.26
C GLY A 221 -9.21 41.43 1.39
N ASP A 222 -9.91 41.71 0.29
CA ASP A 222 -11.23 42.34 0.31
C ASP A 222 -12.31 41.37 0.80
N ASP A 223 -12.99 41.74 1.88
CA ASP A 223 -14.11 41.01 2.46
C ASP A 223 -15.36 41.22 1.58
N ALA A 224 -15.59 40.29 0.64
CA ALA A 224 -16.61 40.43 -0.39
C ALA A 224 -18.06 40.07 0.05
N ASP A 225 -18.30 39.66 1.30
CA ASP A 225 -19.63 39.23 1.77
C ASP A 225 -19.72 39.28 3.32
N GLU A 226 -19.56 40.46 3.93
CA GLU A 226 -20.01 40.67 5.32
C GLU A 226 -21.54 40.80 5.36
N GLU A 227 -22.24 39.68 5.24
CA GLU A 227 -23.66 39.62 5.59
C GLU A 227 -23.76 39.74 7.11
N GLN A 228 -23.97 40.99 7.56
CA GLN A 228 -24.14 41.40 8.94
C GLN A 228 -25.33 40.65 9.56
N GLY A 229 -25.05 39.53 10.23
CA GLY A 229 -26.06 38.71 10.88
C GLY A 229 -26.68 39.44 12.06
N HIS A 230 -27.83 40.06 11.84
CA HIS A 230 -28.77 40.42 12.90
C HIS A 230 -29.25 39.12 13.58
N ALA A 231 -28.94 38.98 14.86
CA ALA A 231 -29.58 38.01 15.74
C ALA A 231 -31.01 38.50 16.06
N ASP A 232 -31.97 37.63 15.75
CA ASP A 232 -33.31 37.47 16.31
C ASP A 232 -34.12 38.73 16.68
N GLY A 233 -35.06 39.09 15.79
CA GLY A 233 -36.21 39.94 16.09
C GLY A 233 -37.45 39.43 15.34
N GLU A 234 -38.43 38.92 16.07
CA GLU A 234 -39.75 38.51 15.57
C GLU A 234 -40.49 39.70 14.93
N GLY A 235 -41.12 39.50 13.77
CA GLY A 235 -41.90 40.56 13.12
C GLY A 235 -42.53 40.16 11.80
N GLN A 236 -43.85 39.98 11.83
CA GLN A 236 -44.77 39.68 10.75
C GLN A 236 -44.91 40.83 9.73
N GLY A 237 -45.01 40.54 8.43
CA GLY A 237 -45.29 41.59 7.43
C GLY A 237 -45.24 41.18 5.95
N ASP A 238 -46.43 40.94 5.43
CA ASP A 238 -46.96 40.89 4.06
C ASP A 238 -46.22 41.61 2.89
N ALA A 239 -45.93 40.85 1.83
CA ALA A 239 -46.10 41.07 0.37
C ALA A 239 -45.69 42.42 -0.33
N PRO A 240 -45.88 42.57 -1.67
CA PRO A 240 -44.79 42.41 -2.67
C PRO A 240 -44.63 43.62 -3.64
N GLN A 241 -43.65 43.51 -4.55
CA GLN A 241 -43.52 44.15 -5.89
C GLN A 241 -42.19 44.91 -6.09
N GLY A 242 -41.63 44.77 -7.30
CA GLY A 242 -40.46 45.51 -7.74
C GLY A 242 -39.88 44.99 -9.05
N GLN A 243 -40.58 45.26 -10.14
CA GLN A 243 -40.27 44.90 -11.52
C GLN A 243 -39.26 45.89 -12.14
N GLY A 244 -38.37 45.41 -13.03
CA GLY A 244 -37.54 46.23 -13.93
C GLY A 244 -36.04 45.99 -13.77
N SER A 245 -35.17 46.06 -14.79
CA SER A 245 -35.30 46.14 -16.24
C SER A 245 -33.88 45.95 -16.81
N ALA A 246 -33.81 45.23 -17.94
CA ALA A 246 -32.83 45.29 -19.03
C ALA A 246 -31.48 46.02 -18.82
N GLY A 247 -30.40 45.28 -19.11
CA GLY A 247 -29.12 45.84 -19.54
C GLY A 247 -28.34 44.79 -20.33
N ALA A 248 -28.33 44.93 -21.65
CA ALA A 248 -27.56 44.13 -22.58
C ALA A 248 -26.09 44.58 -22.58
N ASP A 249 -25.15 43.63 -22.59
CA ASP A 249 -23.80 43.87 -23.11
C ASP A 249 -23.19 42.56 -23.67
N ALA A 250 -22.36 42.71 -24.70
CA ALA A 250 -22.02 41.70 -25.68
C ALA A 250 -20.60 41.12 -25.55
N GLY A 251 -20.47 39.80 -25.79
CA GLY A 251 -19.27 39.08 -26.26
C GLY A 251 -18.33 38.52 -25.17
N PRO A 252 -17.47 37.50 -25.46
CA PRO A 252 -17.21 36.83 -26.74
C PRO A 252 -17.41 35.29 -26.74
N ASP A 253 -17.44 34.73 -27.96
CA ASP A 253 -17.51 33.31 -28.30
C ASP A 253 -16.63 32.39 -27.45
N THR A 254 -17.27 31.41 -26.80
CA THR A 254 -16.60 30.23 -26.23
C THR A 254 -16.97 29.02 -27.10
N PRO A 255 -16.00 28.27 -27.66
CA PRO A 255 -16.30 27.14 -28.53
C PRO A 255 -17.05 26.06 -27.74
N ALA A 256 -18.18 25.61 -28.29
CA ALA A 256 -19.01 24.55 -27.74
C ALA A 256 -18.18 23.27 -27.49
N PRO A 257 -18.42 22.53 -26.39
CA PRO A 257 -17.77 21.25 -26.13
C PRO A 257 -18.11 20.27 -27.26
N THR A 258 -17.08 19.74 -27.90
CA THR A 258 -17.21 18.68 -28.91
C THR A 258 -17.91 17.47 -28.29
N PRO A 259 -18.96 16.91 -28.93
CA PRO A 259 -19.60 15.68 -28.50
C PRO A 259 -18.57 14.54 -28.38
N PRO A 260 -18.76 13.57 -27.46
CA PRO A 260 -17.92 12.38 -27.39
C PRO A 260 -17.87 11.69 -28.75
N ASP A 261 -16.66 11.46 -29.26
CA ASP A 261 -16.43 10.85 -30.56
C ASP A 261 -17.22 9.54 -30.66
N ALA A 262 -18.16 9.50 -31.59
CA ALA A 262 -18.89 8.29 -31.90
C ALA A 262 -17.87 7.18 -32.26
N PRO A 263 -18.09 5.93 -31.82
CA PRO A 263 -17.19 4.83 -32.11
C PRO A 263 -16.98 4.72 -33.63
N SER A 264 -15.72 4.69 -34.04
CA SER A 264 -15.38 4.56 -35.45
C SER A 264 -15.99 3.29 -36.04
N SER A 265 -16.33 3.29 -37.33
CA SER A 265 -16.86 2.10 -38.01
C SER A 265 -15.94 0.87 -37.89
N ALA A 266 -14.62 1.09 -37.80
CA ALA A 266 -13.63 0.04 -37.58
C ALA A 266 -13.72 -0.60 -36.19
N GLN A 267 -14.05 0.19 -35.16
CA GLN A 267 -14.26 -0.33 -33.80
C GLN A 267 -15.50 -1.20 -33.72
N LEU A 268 -16.61 -0.78 -34.35
CA LEU A 268 -17.84 -1.56 -34.40
C LEU A 268 -17.65 -2.91 -35.10
N ALA A 269 -16.85 -2.95 -36.18
CA ALA A 269 -16.53 -4.19 -36.88
C ALA A 269 -15.71 -5.17 -36.01
N TYR A 270 -14.73 -4.66 -35.24
CA TYR A 270 -13.96 -5.46 -34.30
C TYR A 270 -14.84 -6.05 -33.19
N ASP A 271 -15.70 -5.23 -32.57
CA ASP A 271 -16.58 -5.67 -31.47
C ASP A 271 -17.56 -6.75 -31.95
N GLN A 272 -18.11 -6.59 -33.16
CA GLN A 272 -18.98 -7.60 -33.78
C GLN A 272 -18.24 -8.93 -34.01
N ARG A 273 -17.00 -8.88 -34.50
CA ARG A 273 -16.19 -10.08 -34.78
C ARG A 273 -15.75 -10.77 -33.49
N LEU A 274 -15.40 -10.00 -32.46
CA LEU A 274 -15.05 -10.54 -31.15
C LEU A 274 -16.21 -11.33 -30.54
N GLY A 275 -17.44 -10.80 -30.61
CA GLY A 275 -18.64 -11.48 -30.15
C GLY A 275 -18.91 -12.82 -30.87
N GLN A 276 -18.62 -12.92 -32.17
CA GLN A 276 -18.79 -14.16 -32.95
C GLN A 276 -17.78 -15.26 -32.55
N VAL A 277 -16.58 -14.87 -32.13
CA VAL A 277 -15.46 -15.80 -31.89
C VAL A 277 -15.39 -16.26 -30.43
N GLN A 278 -15.94 -15.48 -29.49
CA GLN A 278 -15.77 -15.70 -28.06
C GLN A 278 -16.33 -17.05 -27.57
N GLU A 279 -17.53 -17.44 -28.01
CA GLU A 279 -18.15 -18.69 -27.57
C GLU A 279 -17.48 -19.95 -28.16
N PRO A 280 -17.17 -20.01 -29.48
CA PRO A 280 -16.37 -21.10 -30.05
C PRO A 280 -14.97 -21.24 -29.42
N LEU A 281 -14.31 -20.12 -29.10
CA LEU A 281 -13.02 -20.14 -28.40
C LEU A 281 -13.14 -20.74 -27.00
N ARG A 282 -14.19 -20.37 -26.25
CA ARG A 282 -14.45 -20.90 -24.91
C ARG A 282 -14.67 -22.41 -24.95
N GLN A 283 -15.45 -22.89 -25.92
CA GLN A 283 -15.71 -24.32 -26.13
C GLN A 283 -14.45 -25.08 -26.51
N ALA A 284 -13.64 -24.54 -27.43
CA ALA A 284 -12.37 -25.16 -27.84
C ALA A 284 -11.36 -25.23 -26.67
N LEU A 285 -11.25 -24.19 -25.85
CA LEU A 285 -10.36 -24.20 -24.68
C LEU A 285 -10.85 -25.16 -23.58
N ALA A 286 -12.18 -25.27 -23.39
CA ALA A 286 -12.76 -26.24 -22.47
C ALA A 286 -12.55 -27.69 -22.94
N GLY A 287 -12.66 -27.94 -24.26
CA GLY A 287 -12.41 -29.24 -24.89
C GLY A 287 -10.94 -29.59 -25.09
N GLN A 288 -10.00 -28.82 -24.51
CA GLN A 288 -8.56 -29.01 -24.67
C GLN A 288 -8.11 -29.13 -26.14
N HIS A 289 -8.56 -28.20 -26.98
CA HIS A 289 -8.19 -28.16 -28.40
C HIS A 289 -6.66 -28.30 -28.60
N PRO A 290 -6.19 -29.09 -29.58
CA PRO A 290 -4.75 -29.36 -29.78
C PRO A 290 -3.93 -28.07 -29.99
N GLU A 291 -4.54 -27.01 -30.52
CA GLU A 291 -3.91 -25.69 -30.68
C GLU A 291 -4.26 -24.67 -29.57
N ALA A 292 -4.67 -25.11 -28.36
CA ALA A 292 -5.10 -24.21 -27.28
C ALA A 292 -4.09 -23.09 -26.95
N THR A 293 -2.78 -23.36 -27.02
CA THR A 293 -1.74 -22.34 -26.79
C THR A 293 -1.76 -21.25 -27.86
N LYS A 294 -1.96 -21.62 -29.13
CA LYS A 294 -1.99 -20.70 -30.26
C LYS A 294 -3.28 -19.87 -30.29
N LEU A 295 -4.41 -20.48 -29.91
CA LEU A 295 -5.68 -19.78 -29.73
C LEU A 295 -5.57 -18.69 -28.66
N ARG A 296 -4.94 -18.97 -27.52
CA ARG A 296 -4.69 -17.97 -26.46
C ARG A 296 -3.74 -16.85 -26.91
N ALA A 297 -2.74 -17.17 -27.73
CA ALA A 297 -1.82 -16.16 -28.25
C ALA A 297 -2.53 -15.19 -29.23
N LEU A 298 -3.37 -15.71 -30.13
CA LEU A 298 -4.09 -14.90 -31.12
C LEU A 298 -5.13 -13.96 -30.47
N ILE A 299 -5.85 -14.41 -29.44
CA ILE A 299 -6.81 -13.53 -28.73
C ILE A 299 -6.09 -12.42 -27.94
N GLY A 300 -4.94 -12.73 -27.34
CA GLY A 300 -4.09 -11.73 -26.67
C GLY A 300 -3.58 -10.67 -27.64
N PHE A 301 -3.07 -11.10 -28.81
CA PHE A 301 -2.61 -10.20 -29.86
C PHE A 301 -3.75 -9.31 -30.41
N ALA A 302 -4.94 -9.87 -30.62
CA ALA A 302 -6.12 -9.10 -31.06
C ALA A 302 -6.50 -8.01 -30.03
N SER A 303 -6.52 -8.35 -28.74
CA SER A 303 -6.79 -7.41 -27.65
C SER A 303 -5.75 -6.29 -27.58
N GLU A 304 -4.47 -6.61 -27.74
CA GLU A 304 -3.38 -5.62 -27.71
C GLU A 304 -3.48 -4.63 -28.87
N LYS A 305 -3.79 -5.14 -30.08
CA LYS A 305 -3.99 -4.28 -31.26
C LYS A 305 -5.21 -3.39 -31.15
N ALA A 306 -6.31 -3.90 -30.60
CA ALA A 306 -7.50 -3.09 -30.34
C ALA A 306 -7.23 -1.97 -29.32
N ALA A 307 -6.43 -2.23 -28.27
CA ALA A 307 -6.03 -1.22 -27.30
C ALA A 307 -5.18 -0.10 -27.92
N ALA A 308 -4.36 -0.43 -28.92
CA ALA A 308 -3.58 0.52 -29.71
C ALA A 308 -4.41 1.27 -30.79
N LYS A 309 -5.74 1.07 -30.83
CA LYS A 309 -6.65 1.55 -31.89
C LYS A 309 -6.33 1.05 -33.30
N ASP A 310 -5.54 -0.03 -33.41
CA ASP A 310 -5.24 -0.73 -34.66
C ASP A 310 -6.29 -1.82 -34.91
N TYR A 311 -7.52 -1.40 -35.16
CA TYR A 311 -8.66 -2.30 -35.34
C TYR A 311 -8.55 -3.18 -36.59
N ALA A 312 -7.76 -2.77 -37.58
CA ALA A 312 -7.51 -3.58 -38.78
C ALA A 312 -6.67 -4.83 -38.44
N ALA A 313 -5.55 -4.67 -37.74
CA ALA A 313 -4.73 -5.79 -37.31
C ALA A 313 -5.46 -6.68 -36.29
N ALA A 314 -6.24 -6.06 -35.39
CA ALA A 314 -7.05 -6.80 -34.42
C ALA A 314 -8.09 -7.70 -35.10
N THR A 315 -8.77 -7.19 -36.14
CA THR A 315 -9.77 -7.97 -36.89
C THR A 315 -9.13 -9.12 -37.67
N GLN A 316 -7.97 -8.91 -38.29
CA GLN A 316 -7.21 -9.98 -38.97
C GLN A 316 -6.82 -11.11 -38.00
N ALA A 317 -6.41 -10.76 -36.79
CA ALA A 317 -6.09 -11.76 -35.76
C ALA A 317 -7.32 -12.59 -35.35
N LEU A 318 -8.50 -11.96 -35.26
CA LEU A 318 -9.76 -12.66 -35.00
C LEU A 318 -10.19 -13.56 -36.18
N GLU A 319 -9.95 -13.16 -37.42
CA GLU A 319 -10.19 -14.01 -38.60
C GLU A 319 -9.28 -15.24 -38.63
N HIS A 320 -8.00 -15.08 -38.31
CA HIS A 320 -7.08 -16.21 -38.14
C HIS A 320 -7.53 -17.13 -37.02
N LEU A 321 -8.02 -16.58 -35.91
CA LEU A 321 -8.54 -17.36 -34.79
C LEU A 321 -9.79 -18.16 -35.20
N HIS A 322 -10.73 -17.53 -35.91
CA HIS A 322 -11.93 -18.18 -36.45
C HIS A 322 -11.55 -19.33 -37.40
N LYS A 323 -10.58 -19.12 -38.30
CA LYS A 323 -10.11 -20.16 -39.22
C LYS A 323 -9.51 -21.38 -38.51
N LEU A 324 -8.85 -21.19 -37.37
CA LEU A 324 -8.33 -22.30 -36.57
C LEU A 324 -9.41 -23.04 -35.80
N LEU A 325 -10.50 -22.36 -35.45
CA LEU A 325 -11.65 -22.97 -34.78
C LEU A 325 -12.54 -23.75 -35.76
N ASP A 326 -12.65 -23.30 -37.02
CA ASP A 326 -13.40 -23.99 -38.07
C ASP A 326 -12.65 -25.21 -38.64
N ALA A 327 -11.35 -25.31 -38.40
CA ALA A 327 -10.58 -26.46 -38.84
C ALA A 327 -11.12 -27.72 -38.14
N PRO A 328 -11.63 -28.73 -38.88
CA PRO A 328 -12.20 -29.92 -38.27
C PRO A 328 -11.13 -30.57 -37.40
N ALA A 329 -11.45 -30.80 -36.13
CA ALA A 329 -10.55 -31.32 -35.10
C ALA A 329 -10.03 -32.76 -35.34
N GLY A 330 -10.04 -33.24 -36.60
CA GLY A 330 -10.01 -34.67 -36.93
C GLY A 330 -9.13 -35.10 -38.11
N VAL A 331 -8.29 -34.27 -38.71
CA VAL A 331 -7.27 -34.78 -39.66
C VAL A 331 -5.89 -34.75 -39.02
N ALA A 332 -5.77 -35.46 -37.91
CA ALA A 332 -4.49 -35.89 -37.39
C ALA A 332 -3.89 -36.88 -38.40
N LYS A 333 -2.75 -36.50 -38.96
CA LYS A 333 -1.91 -37.30 -39.83
C LYS A 333 -1.60 -38.64 -39.12
N GLU A 334 -2.21 -39.73 -39.58
CA GLU A 334 -1.94 -41.09 -39.10
C GLU A 334 -0.44 -41.39 -39.24
N GLY A 335 0.23 -41.40 -38.11
CA GLY A 335 1.60 -41.86 -37.97
C GLY A 335 1.74 -42.52 -36.61
N GLY A 336 1.53 -43.85 -36.58
CA GLY A 336 1.95 -44.80 -35.55
C GLY A 336 1.63 -44.44 -34.10
N ALA A 337 0.73 -45.21 -33.47
CA ALA A 337 0.40 -45.16 -32.05
C ALA A 337 1.63 -45.33 -31.12
N LYS A 338 2.39 -44.25 -30.92
CA LYS A 338 3.04 -43.97 -29.64
C LYS A 338 1.94 -43.39 -28.76
N VAL A 339 1.48 -44.19 -27.79
CA VAL A 339 0.70 -43.68 -26.65
C VAL A 339 1.42 -42.43 -26.15
N ASP A 340 0.73 -41.29 -26.13
CA ASP A 340 1.29 -40.00 -25.76
C ASP A 340 1.75 -40.04 -24.30
N ALA A 341 3.00 -40.43 -24.09
CA ALA A 341 3.62 -40.57 -22.78
C ALA A 341 3.63 -39.24 -22.02
N GLY A 342 3.59 -38.12 -22.74
CA GLY A 342 3.41 -36.79 -22.16
C GLY A 342 2.02 -36.58 -21.59
N ALA A 343 0.98 -36.97 -22.30
CA ALA A 343 -0.41 -36.91 -21.81
C ALA A 343 -0.59 -37.77 -20.54
N ALA A 344 -0.05 -38.99 -20.51
CA ALA A 344 -0.11 -39.87 -19.36
C ALA A 344 0.61 -39.29 -18.13
N PHE A 345 1.79 -38.70 -18.32
CA PHE A 345 2.53 -38.01 -17.26
C PHE A 345 1.73 -36.82 -16.69
N ASN A 346 1.19 -35.97 -17.55
CA ASN A 346 0.45 -34.78 -17.14
C ASN A 346 -0.82 -35.14 -16.36
N ALA A 347 -1.55 -36.18 -16.80
CA ALA A 347 -2.72 -36.68 -16.09
C ALA A 347 -2.37 -37.19 -14.69
N ARG A 348 -1.27 -37.94 -14.56
CA ARG A 348 -0.82 -38.48 -13.26
C ARG A 348 -0.33 -37.39 -12.32
N LEU A 349 0.46 -36.43 -12.82
CA LEU A 349 0.89 -35.28 -12.03
C LEU A 349 -0.32 -34.50 -11.53
N ALA A 350 -1.32 -34.23 -12.39
CA ALA A 350 -2.54 -33.54 -12.00
C ALA A 350 -3.32 -34.26 -10.90
N ALA A 351 -3.39 -35.60 -10.94
CA ALA A 351 -4.02 -36.41 -9.91
C ALA A 351 -3.26 -36.38 -8.56
N LEU A 352 -1.92 -36.31 -8.59
CA LEU A 352 -1.09 -36.26 -7.38
C LEU A 352 -0.98 -34.86 -6.76
N LEU A 353 -1.21 -33.79 -7.53
CA LEU A 353 -1.03 -32.40 -7.08
C LEU A 353 -1.75 -32.05 -5.76
N PRO A 354 -3.01 -32.46 -5.51
CA PRO A 354 -3.68 -32.18 -4.23
C PRO A 354 -2.94 -32.80 -3.04
N ARG A 355 -2.51 -34.06 -3.15
CA ARG A 355 -1.77 -34.77 -2.09
C ARG A 355 -0.37 -34.20 -1.90
N ILE A 356 0.30 -33.80 -2.98
CA ILE A 356 1.61 -33.11 -2.91
C ILE A 356 1.47 -31.78 -2.17
N LYS A 357 0.42 -30.98 -2.45
CA LYS A 357 0.16 -29.72 -1.74
C LYS A 357 -0.12 -29.94 -0.27
N GLU A 358 -0.92 -30.93 0.07
CA GLU A 358 -1.20 -31.31 1.46
C GLU A 358 0.07 -31.76 2.19
N ALA A 359 0.89 -32.61 1.56
CA ALA A 359 2.16 -33.04 2.13
C ALA A 359 3.16 -31.89 2.30
N MET A 360 3.23 -30.94 1.36
CA MET A 360 4.06 -29.74 1.52
C MET A 360 3.56 -28.83 2.65
N ALA A 361 2.26 -28.82 2.94
CA ALA A 361 1.70 -28.05 4.04
C ALA A 361 1.89 -28.73 5.40
N ALA A 362 1.86 -30.07 5.43
CA ALA A 362 1.91 -30.85 6.66
C ALA A 362 3.34 -31.27 7.08
N ALA A 363 4.23 -31.54 6.12
CA ALA A 363 5.47 -32.26 6.36
C ALA A 363 6.72 -31.38 6.16
N GLY A 364 7.61 -31.39 7.16
CA GLY A 364 8.90 -30.71 7.16
C GLY A 364 9.90 -31.26 6.12
N PRO A 365 11.03 -31.88 6.49
CA PRO A 365 12.03 -32.36 5.53
C PRO A 365 11.46 -33.29 4.43
N ALA A 366 10.47 -34.13 4.76
CA ALA A 366 9.81 -35.02 3.80
C ALA A 366 8.97 -34.26 2.74
N GLY A 367 8.31 -33.16 3.12
CA GLY A 367 7.58 -32.33 2.16
C GLY A 367 8.52 -31.61 1.19
N GLN A 368 9.73 -31.25 1.64
CA GLN A 368 10.78 -30.68 0.77
C GLN A 368 11.30 -31.71 -0.24
N ASP A 369 11.51 -32.96 0.18
CA ASP A 369 11.93 -34.04 -0.72
C ASP A 369 10.87 -34.35 -1.79
N ILE A 370 9.59 -34.40 -1.38
CA ILE A 370 8.46 -34.55 -2.31
C ILE A 370 8.41 -33.40 -3.33
N LYS A 371 8.62 -32.16 -2.87
CA LYS A 371 8.66 -30.98 -3.75
C LYS A 371 9.82 -31.04 -4.74
N LEU A 372 11.00 -31.43 -4.28
CA LEU A 372 12.19 -31.55 -5.13
C LEU A 372 11.98 -32.60 -6.23
N LYS A 373 11.55 -33.81 -5.85
CA LYS A 373 11.27 -34.91 -6.79
C LYS A 373 10.17 -34.57 -7.80
N THR A 374 9.12 -33.86 -7.36
CA THR A 374 8.06 -33.37 -8.27
C THR A 374 8.61 -32.36 -9.28
N SER A 375 9.50 -31.46 -8.86
CA SER A 375 10.15 -30.48 -9.75
C SER A 375 11.09 -31.16 -10.76
N GLU A 376 11.86 -32.16 -10.31
CA GLU A 376 12.74 -32.95 -11.17
C GLU A 376 11.94 -33.76 -12.21
N ALA A 377 10.82 -34.36 -11.80
CA ALA A 377 9.90 -35.05 -12.70
C ALA A 377 9.40 -34.11 -13.81
N GLY A 378 8.99 -32.88 -13.46
CA GLY A 378 8.59 -31.86 -14.42
C GLY A 378 9.71 -31.36 -15.32
N ALA A 379 10.97 -31.40 -14.87
CA ALA A 379 12.13 -31.08 -15.71
C ALA A 379 12.44 -32.19 -16.73
N LEU A 380 12.34 -33.46 -16.34
CA LEU A 380 12.55 -34.60 -17.22
C LEU A 380 11.44 -34.74 -18.27
N ALA A 381 10.18 -34.53 -17.88
CA ALA A 381 9.06 -34.55 -18.81
C ALA A 381 9.20 -33.49 -19.92
N ARG A 382 9.70 -32.28 -19.57
CA ARG A 382 9.99 -31.22 -20.56
C ARG A 382 11.13 -31.56 -21.51
N LYS A 383 12.04 -32.46 -21.11
CA LYS A 383 13.11 -32.98 -21.97
C LYS A 383 12.65 -34.15 -22.85
N GLY A 384 11.40 -34.58 -22.74
CA GLY A 384 10.84 -35.73 -23.45
C GLY A 384 11.17 -37.08 -22.81
N ASP A 385 11.83 -37.11 -21.65
CA ASP A 385 12.12 -38.33 -20.91
C ASP A 385 10.97 -38.66 -19.96
N HIS A 386 9.85 -39.11 -20.56
CA HIS A 386 8.62 -39.42 -19.82
C HIS A 386 8.76 -40.68 -18.95
N ALA A 387 9.67 -41.59 -19.29
CA ALA A 387 9.92 -42.80 -18.50
C ALA A 387 10.59 -42.46 -17.16
N ALA A 388 11.67 -41.66 -17.18
CA ALA A 388 12.32 -41.22 -15.96
C ALA A 388 11.43 -40.27 -15.13
N ALA A 389 10.63 -39.43 -15.81
CA ALA A 389 9.67 -38.57 -15.13
C ALA A 389 8.57 -39.36 -14.39
N GLN A 390 8.07 -40.46 -14.97
CA GLN A 390 7.10 -41.32 -14.29
C GLN A 390 7.71 -42.06 -13.09
N SER A 391 8.96 -42.52 -13.19
CA SER A 391 9.68 -43.13 -12.08
C SER A 391 9.83 -42.18 -10.87
N LEU A 392 10.03 -40.88 -11.10
CA LEU A 392 10.03 -39.89 -10.02
C LEU A 392 8.64 -39.67 -9.42
N LEU A 393 7.56 -39.78 -10.21
CA LEU A 393 6.19 -39.73 -9.66
C LEU A 393 5.87 -40.97 -8.82
N ASP A 394 6.37 -42.15 -9.16
CA ASP A 394 6.27 -43.35 -8.31
C ASP A 394 6.95 -43.12 -6.95
N ALA A 395 8.15 -42.51 -6.96
CA ALA A 395 8.87 -42.18 -5.73
C ALA A 395 8.14 -41.11 -4.89
N VAL A 396 7.48 -40.14 -5.53
CA VAL A 396 6.63 -39.16 -4.85
C VAL A 396 5.41 -39.82 -4.23
N GLU A 397 4.74 -40.73 -4.95
CA GLU A 397 3.58 -41.47 -4.44
C GLU A 397 3.94 -42.38 -3.27
N ALA A 398 5.04 -43.12 -3.36
CA ALA A 398 5.56 -43.92 -2.26
C ALA A 398 5.94 -43.06 -1.04
N ALA A 399 6.54 -41.89 -1.25
CA ALA A 399 6.82 -40.94 -0.17
C ALA A 399 5.52 -40.43 0.48
N LEU A 400 4.49 -40.13 -0.31
CA LEU A 400 3.17 -39.73 0.17
C LEU A 400 2.45 -40.84 0.95
N GLU A 401 2.64 -42.10 0.59
CA GLU A 401 2.10 -43.26 1.33
C GLU A 401 2.86 -43.55 2.63
N SER A 402 4.18 -43.28 2.64
CA SER A 402 5.01 -43.42 3.84
C SER A 402 4.78 -42.33 4.89
N LEU A 403 4.10 -41.23 4.51
CA LEU A 403 3.68 -40.23 5.48
C LEU A 403 2.64 -40.86 6.41
N PRO A 404 2.87 -40.85 7.74
CA PRO A 404 1.94 -41.45 8.68
C PRO A 404 0.59 -40.76 8.54
N ALA A 405 -0.41 -41.50 8.05
CA ALA A 405 -1.77 -41.04 7.72
C ALA A 405 -2.58 -40.51 8.93
N GLY A 406 -1.93 -40.23 10.05
CA GLY A 406 -2.56 -39.79 11.29
C GLY A 406 -1.58 -39.21 12.31
N GLY A 407 -0.42 -38.69 11.89
CA GLY A 407 0.32 -37.79 12.79
C GLY A 407 -0.61 -36.63 13.16
N PRO A 408 -0.76 -36.26 14.46
CA PRO A 408 -1.65 -35.17 14.85
C PRO A 408 -1.29 -33.97 13.98
N ALA A 409 -2.22 -33.59 13.12
CA ALA A 409 -2.00 -32.52 12.17
C ALA A 409 -1.61 -31.31 13.01
N GLY A 410 -0.34 -30.93 12.95
CA GLY A 410 0.13 -29.72 13.61
C GLY A 410 -0.79 -28.57 13.19
N PRO A 411 -0.97 -27.56 14.04
CA PRO A 411 -1.90 -26.47 13.74
C PRO A 411 -1.63 -25.96 12.33
N SER A 412 -2.66 -26.00 11.48
CA SER A 412 -2.58 -25.51 10.10
C SER A 412 -1.96 -24.11 10.10
N GLY A 413 -1.19 -23.75 9.07
CA GLY A 413 -0.60 -22.41 8.96
C GLY A 413 -1.64 -21.28 9.11
N ALA A 414 -2.90 -21.56 8.75
CA ALA A 414 -4.04 -20.67 9.01
C ALA A 414 -4.34 -20.50 10.51
N ALA A 415 -4.32 -21.59 11.29
CA ALA A 415 -4.52 -21.56 12.73
C ALA A 415 -3.39 -20.80 13.45
N VAL A 416 -2.13 -21.02 13.04
CA VAL A 416 -0.98 -20.27 13.59
C VAL A 416 -1.11 -18.77 13.29
N LYS A 417 -1.48 -18.41 12.06
CA LYS A 417 -1.69 -17.00 11.69
C LYS A 417 -2.84 -16.37 12.48
N ALA A 418 -3.94 -17.11 12.69
CA ALA A 418 -5.06 -16.64 13.50
C ALA A 418 -4.65 -16.43 14.97
N ALA A 419 -3.90 -17.37 15.55
CA ALA A 419 -3.39 -17.25 16.91
C ALA A 419 -2.41 -16.07 17.05
N ALA A 420 -1.48 -15.89 16.10
CA ALA A 420 -0.55 -14.75 16.12
C ALA A 420 -1.27 -13.40 16.04
N LYS A 421 -2.33 -13.31 15.21
CA LYS A 421 -3.20 -12.12 15.17
C LYS A 421 -3.90 -11.90 16.51
N ALA A 422 -4.43 -12.96 17.13
CA ALA A 422 -5.09 -12.87 18.43
C ALA A 422 -4.13 -12.42 19.56
N CYS A 423 -2.87 -12.86 19.54
CA CYS A 423 -1.84 -12.40 20.48
C CYS A 423 -1.60 -10.88 20.35
N LEU A 424 -1.48 -10.39 19.11
CA LEU A 424 -1.26 -8.97 18.83
C LEU A 424 -2.46 -8.11 19.26
N GLU A 425 -3.68 -8.53 18.92
CA GLU A 425 -4.91 -7.83 19.33
C GLU A 425 -5.05 -7.80 20.86
N THR A 426 -4.79 -8.91 21.54
CA THR A 426 -4.82 -9.00 23.01
C THR A 426 -3.83 -8.03 23.64
N TRP A 427 -2.61 -7.94 23.11
CA TRP A 427 -1.60 -6.98 23.58
C TRP A 427 -2.02 -5.53 23.33
N LEU A 428 -2.50 -5.20 22.13
CA LEU A 428 -2.88 -3.83 21.77
C LEU A 428 -4.03 -3.31 22.63
N GLN A 429 -5.07 -4.12 22.86
CA GLN A 429 -6.20 -3.76 23.73
C GLN A 429 -5.75 -3.50 25.17
N ALA A 430 -4.90 -4.36 25.72
CA ALA A 430 -4.39 -4.19 27.07
C ALA A 430 -3.47 -2.97 27.21
N LYS A 431 -2.64 -2.70 26.19
CA LYS A 431 -1.79 -1.51 26.15
C LYS A 431 -2.64 -0.23 26.10
N GLU A 432 -3.67 -0.19 25.26
CA GLU A 432 -4.57 0.96 25.16
C GLU A 432 -5.28 1.23 26.50
N ALA A 433 -5.79 0.19 27.16
CA ALA A 433 -6.38 0.31 28.49
C ALA A 433 -5.39 0.87 29.53
N ALA A 434 -4.15 0.38 29.54
CA ALA A 434 -3.09 0.88 30.41
C ALA A 434 -2.72 2.34 30.10
N ASP A 435 -2.62 2.71 28.82
CA ASP A 435 -2.31 4.08 28.37
C ASP A 435 -3.41 5.08 28.78
N VAL A 436 -4.68 4.66 28.77
CA VAL A 436 -5.80 5.47 29.28
C VAL A 436 -5.65 5.74 30.78
N GLY A 437 -5.35 4.72 31.59
CA GLY A 437 -5.10 4.89 33.02
C GLY A 437 -3.93 5.84 33.29
N LEU A 438 -2.83 5.66 32.56
CA LEU A 438 -1.64 6.50 32.68
C LEU A 438 -1.90 7.94 32.25
N SER A 439 -2.69 8.16 31.20
CA SER A 439 -3.03 9.51 30.76
C SER A 439 -3.78 10.27 31.86
N ARG A 440 -4.67 9.60 32.60
CA ARG A 440 -5.36 10.21 33.76
C ARG A 440 -4.37 10.55 34.88
N LEU A 441 -3.46 9.62 35.21
CA LEU A 441 -2.42 9.85 36.21
C LEU A 441 -1.49 11.01 35.81
N GLN A 442 -1.05 11.06 34.56
CA GLN A 442 -0.23 12.15 34.03
C GLN A 442 -0.93 13.51 34.13
N SER A 443 -2.23 13.57 33.82
CA SER A 443 -3.02 14.79 34.01
C SER A 443 -3.02 15.24 35.48
N ALA A 444 -3.25 14.33 36.42
CA ALA A 444 -3.24 14.66 37.85
C ALA A 444 -1.85 15.10 38.35
N LEU A 445 -0.78 14.43 37.91
CA LEU A 445 0.60 14.81 38.21
C LEU A 445 0.93 16.22 37.71
N LYS A 446 0.47 16.58 36.50
CA LYS A 446 0.66 17.93 35.94
C LYS A 446 -0.13 18.98 36.73
N SER A 447 -1.35 18.66 37.15
CA SER A 447 -2.21 19.53 37.93
C SER A 447 -1.71 19.78 39.35
N ALA A 448 -0.85 18.93 39.90
CA ALA A 448 -0.26 19.11 41.23
C ALA A 448 0.70 20.32 41.34
N GLY A 449 1.16 20.87 40.21
CA GLY A 449 1.98 22.09 40.19
C GLY A 449 3.45 21.92 40.62
N ASP A 450 3.89 20.70 40.91
CA ASP A 450 5.29 20.40 41.26
C ASP A 450 6.13 20.14 39.98
N PRO A 451 7.23 20.88 39.73
CA PRO A 451 8.09 20.69 38.57
C PRO A 451 8.73 19.28 38.44
N ALA A 452 8.93 18.56 39.55
CA ALA A 452 9.41 17.19 39.53
C ALA A 452 8.33 16.23 39.03
N LEU A 453 7.08 16.40 39.48
CA LEU A 453 5.94 15.58 39.03
C LEU A 453 5.61 15.82 37.55
N GLN A 454 5.77 17.06 37.08
CA GLN A 454 5.63 17.39 35.67
C GLN A 454 6.66 16.66 34.78
N ARG A 455 7.94 16.66 35.19
CA ARG A 455 8.98 15.88 34.48
C ARG A 455 8.67 14.39 34.47
N ILE A 456 8.18 13.83 35.58
CA ILE A 456 7.75 12.42 35.65
C ILE A 456 6.59 12.16 34.67
N ALA A 457 5.61 13.07 34.62
CA ALA A 457 4.47 12.95 33.71
C ALA A 457 4.88 12.98 32.23
N GLU A 458 5.98 13.65 31.87
CA GLU A 458 6.46 13.75 30.49
C GLU A 458 7.09 12.47 29.94
N TYR A 459 7.75 11.66 30.79
CA TYR A 459 8.43 10.44 30.32
C TYR A 459 7.48 9.29 29.93
N GLY A 460 6.26 9.26 30.51
CA GLY A 460 5.21 8.27 30.21
C GLY A 460 5.64 6.79 30.34
N LEU A 461 4.80 5.86 29.88
CA LEU A 461 5.11 4.42 29.95
C LEU A 461 6.33 4.02 29.11
N ALA A 462 6.59 4.76 28.03
CA ALA A 462 7.71 4.52 27.14
C ALA A 462 9.06 4.73 27.87
N GLY A 463 9.15 5.76 28.71
CA GLY A 463 10.32 5.99 29.56
C GLY A 463 10.48 4.90 30.63
N VAL A 464 9.38 4.46 31.25
CA VAL A 464 9.42 3.48 32.35
C VAL A 464 9.76 2.07 31.85
N SER A 465 9.28 1.68 30.67
CA SER A 465 9.45 0.33 30.14
C SER A 465 10.82 0.03 29.51
N ARG A 466 11.75 1.01 29.44
CA ARG A 466 13.13 0.83 28.95
C ARG A 466 13.25 0.09 27.60
N GLY A 467 12.29 0.29 26.70
CA GLY A 467 12.26 -0.35 25.38
C GLY A 467 11.70 -1.78 25.36
N LEU A 468 11.29 -2.36 26.49
CA LEU A 468 10.67 -3.69 26.55
C LEU A 468 9.39 -3.79 25.70
N GLN A 469 8.61 -2.70 25.61
CA GLN A 469 7.43 -2.64 24.75
C GLN A 469 7.78 -2.80 23.27
N VAL A 470 8.90 -2.21 22.84
CA VAL A 470 9.38 -2.32 21.46
C VAL A 470 9.83 -3.76 21.20
N GLY A 471 10.60 -4.36 22.12
CA GLY A 471 11.01 -5.75 22.03
C GLY A 471 9.84 -6.72 21.91
N LEU A 472 8.83 -6.58 22.77
CA LEU A 472 7.62 -7.40 22.73
C LEU A 472 6.83 -7.20 21.43
N ARG A 473 6.69 -5.95 20.95
CA ARG A 473 6.01 -5.66 19.69
C ARG A 473 6.73 -6.28 18.49
N VAL A 474 8.06 -6.21 18.45
CA VAL A 474 8.87 -6.84 17.41
C VAL A 474 8.67 -8.36 17.45
N ALA A 475 8.72 -8.97 18.62
CA ALA A 475 8.52 -10.42 18.76
C ALA A 475 7.12 -10.87 18.31
N LEU A 476 6.06 -10.10 18.64
CA LEU A 476 4.69 -10.35 18.16
C LEU A 476 4.60 -10.26 16.62
N GLN A 477 5.25 -9.26 16.02
CA GLN A 477 5.25 -9.09 14.56
C GLN A 477 6.04 -10.20 13.86
N GLU A 478 7.22 -10.57 14.37
CA GLU A 478 8.01 -11.68 13.84
C GLU A 478 7.24 -13.00 13.93
N PHE A 479 6.53 -13.23 15.04
CA PHE A 479 5.66 -14.40 15.19
C PHE A 479 4.52 -14.41 14.18
N ALA A 480 3.86 -13.26 13.95
CA ALA A 480 2.81 -13.11 12.95
C ALA A 480 3.30 -13.28 11.50
N LEU A 481 4.55 -12.91 11.22
CA LEU A 481 5.17 -13.06 9.89
C LEU A 481 5.78 -14.45 9.65
N ALA A 482 5.95 -15.26 10.69
CA ALA A 482 6.48 -16.61 10.56
C ALA A 482 5.42 -17.55 9.94
N THR A 483 5.40 -17.63 8.61
CA THR A 483 4.53 -18.56 7.87
C THR A 483 5.10 -19.97 7.78
N ASP A 484 6.43 -20.10 7.86
CA ASP A 484 7.13 -21.38 7.77
C ASP A 484 7.19 -22.05 9.13
N ARG A 485 6.83 -23.35 9.21
CA ARG A 485 6.85 -24.13 10.46
C ARG A 485 8.23 -24.09 11.14
N ASP A 486 9.30 -24.14 10.36
CA ASP A 486 10.69 -24.08 10.85
C ASP A 486 11.05 -22.71 11.47
N LYS A 487 10.36 -21.63 11.07
CA LYS A 487 10.54 -20.28 11.61
C LYS A 487 9.55 -19.97 12.74
N GLN A 488 8.42 -20.67 12.80
CA GLN A 488 7.40 -20.47 13.84
C GLN A 488 7.90 -20.85 15.22
N ALA A 489 8.55 -22.01 15.37
CA ALA A 489 9.10 -22.43 16.66
C ALA A 489 10.09 -21.41 17.27
N PRO A 490 11.13 -20.94 16.55
CA PRO A 490 12.03 -19.92 17.09
C PRO A 490 11.35 -18.57 17.30
N ALA A 491 10.41 -18.16 16.45
CA ALA A 491 9.66 -16.92 16.66
C ALA A 491 8.76 -16.98 17.91
N ALA A 492 8.07 -18.10 18.14
CA ALA A 492 7.28 -18.34 19.34
C ALA A 492 8.16 -18.33 20.60
N GLN A 493 9.37 -18.92 20.53
CA GLN A 493 10.33 -18.89 21.63
C GLN A 493 10.80 -17.47 21.94
N ARG A 494 11.10 -16.64 20.92
CA ARG A 494 11.45 -15.21 21.11
C ARG A 494 10.30 -14.41 21.71
N LEU A 495 9.06 -14.71 21.31
CA LEU A 495 7.88 -14.11 21.89
C LEU A 495 7.71 -14.49 23.36
N ARG A 496 7.81 -15.78 23.72
CA ARG A 496 7.79 -16.23 25.13
C ARG A 496 8.88 -15.57 25.98
N ALA A 497 10.10 -15.45 25.45
CA ALA A 497 11.19 -14.75 26.15
C ALA A 497 10.82 -13.28 26.42
N SER A 498 10.31 -12.58 25.40
CA SER A 498 9.90 -11.18 25.53
C SER A 498 8.72 -10.99 26.50
N VAL A 499 7.75 -11.91 26.47
CA VAL A 499 6.64 -11.96 27.44
C VAL A 499 7.17 -12.17 28.86
N GLY A 500 8.10 -13.12 29.06
CA GLY A 500 8.72 -13.39 30.35
C GLY A 500 9.49 -12.18 30.91
N ASP A 501 10.26 -11.50 30.07
CA ASP A 501 10.99 -10.29 30.46
C ASP A 501 10.04 -9.16 30.83
N PHE A 502 8.95 -8.97 30.09
CA PHE A 502 7.94 -7.96 30.39
C PHE A 502 7.19 -8.28 31.70
N ARG A 503 6.85 -9.55 31.95
CA ARG A 503 6.23 -10.00 33.21
C ARG A 503 7.17 -9.78 34.40
N ARG A 504 8.46 -10.08 34.25
CA ARG A 504 9.47 -9.81 35.29
C ARG A 504 9.52 -8.32 35.60
N PHE A 505 9.59 -7.48 34.57
CA PHE A 505 9.56 -6.02 34.71
C PHE A 505 8.31 -5.53 35.47
N LEU A 506 7.10 -5.98 35.09
CA LEU A 506 5.87 -5.61 35.79
C LEU A 506 5.86 -6.03 37.27
N ALA A 507 6.54 -7.12 37.62
CA ALA A 507 6.60 -7.63 38.99
C ALA A 507 7.67 -6.94 39.84
N THR A 508 8.80 -6.54 39.25
CA THR A 508 9.98 -6.08 40.00
C THR A 508 10.22 -4.59 39.95
N ASP A 509 9.72 -3.87 38.93
CA ASP A 509 10.04 -2.46 38.77
C ASP A 509 9.23 -1.58 39.76
N PRO A 510 9.88 -0.83 40.66
CA PRO A 510 9.19 0.00 41.65
C PRO A 510 8.31 1.09 41.03
N ALA A 511 8.64 1.58 39.84
CA ALA A 511 7.84 2.61 39.18
C ALA A 511 6.47 2.08 38.77
N VAL A 512 6.36 0.79 38.41
CA VAL A 512 5.08 0.15 38.10
C VAL A 512 4.21 0.08 39.36
N GLN A 513 4.79 -0.29 40.50
CA GLN A 513 4.09 -0.28 41.78
C GLN A 513 3.61 1.13 42.15
N LEU A 514 4.47 2.15 42.02
CA LEU A 514 4.11 3.54 42.31
C LEU A 514 3.02 4.09 41.38
N CYS A 515 2.92 3.59 40.15
CA CYS A 515 1.83 3.95 39.24
C CYS A 515 0.49 3.33 39.69
N ASP A 516 0.51 2.06 40.10
CA ASP A 516 -0.70 1.37 40.57
C ASP A 516 -1.16 1.83 41.96
N GLU A 517 -0.22 2.12 42.87
CA GLU A 517 -0.44 2.56 44.26
C GLU A 517 -0.14 4.06 44.42
N ASN A 518 -0.61 4.86 43.45
CA ASN A 518 -0.33 6.30 43.46
C ASN A 518 -1.19 7.05 44.51
N PRO A 519 -0.69 8.14 45.10
CA PRO A 519 -1.39 8.90 46.14
C PRO A 519 -2.54 9.77 45.62
N PHE A 520 -2.81 9.78 44.31
CA PHE A 520 -3.86 10.58 43.69
C PHE A 520 -5.20 9.83 43.60
N ASP A 521 -5.27 8.60 44.12
CA ASP A 521 -6.46 7.73 44.09
C ASP A 521 -6.95 7.43 42.65
N ILE A 522 -6.01 7.41 41.69
CA ILE A 522 -6.30 7.12 40.28
C ILE A 522 -5.96 5.66 39.99
N SER A 523 -6.95 4.83 39.73
CA SER A 523 -6.70 3.43 39.36
C SER A 523 -6.10 3.33 37.94
N VAL A 524 -4.81 2.98 37.84
CA VAL A 524 -4.10 2.75 36.55
C VAL A 524 -4.12 1.27 36.14
N GLU A 525 -4.11 0.36 37.12
CA GLU A 525 -4.24 -1.09 36.91
C GLU A 525 -3.23 -1.71 35.93
N LEU A 526 -1.98 -1.26 35.91
CA LEU A 526 -0.92 -1.74 35.00
C LEU A 526 -0.65 -3.23 35.21
N ARG A 527 -0.34 -3.64 36.45
CA ARG A 527 -0.02 -5.04 36.78
C ARG A 527 -1.17 -6.00 36.41
N PRO A 528 -2.42 -5.78 36.85
CA PRO A 528 -3.51 -6.70 36.51
C PRO A 528 -3.85 -6.67 35.02
N THR A 529 -3.91 -5.50 34.37
CA THR A 529 -4.31 -5.37 32.95
C THR A 529 -3.27 -5.99 32.02
N LEU A 530 -2.01 -5.54 32.09
CA LEU A 530 -0.96 -6.05 31.22
C LEU A 530 -0.57 -7.47 31.60
N GLY A 531 -0.54 -7.80 32.90
CA GLY A 531 -0.25 -9.16 33.37
C GLY A 531 -1.28 -10.19 32.91
N ALA A 532 -2.57 -9.84 32.85
CA ALA A 532 -3.61 -10.72 32.31
C ALA A 532 -3.45 -10.95 30.81
N ALA A 533 -3.13 -9.90 30.04
CA ALA A 533 -2.89 -10.01 28.61
C ALA A 533 -1.69 -10.91 28.29
N LEU A 534 -0.59 -10.76 29.03
CA LEU A 534 0.61 -11.58 28.86
C LEU A 534 0.34 -13.06 29.17
N ARG A 535 -0.47 -13.38 30.18
CA ARG A 535 -0.91 -14.76 30.46
C ARG A 535 -1.73 -15.34 29.30
N ARG A 536 -2.67 -14.56 28.74
CA ARG A 536 -3.46 -15.01 27.57
C ARG A 536 -2.58 -15.27 26.35
N ILE A 537 -1.53 -14.48 26.15
CA ILE A 537 -0.56 -14.72 25.07
C ILE A 537 0.19 -16.03 25.31
N ASP A 538 0.65 -16.31 26.53
CA ASP A 538 1.28 -17.60 26.88
C ASP A 538 0.32 -18.77 26.61
N GLU A 539 -0.93 -18.69 27.06
CA GLU A 539 -1.97 -19.70 26.82
C GLU A 539 -2.22 -19.94 25.31
N GLN A 540 -2.25 -18.87 24.52
CA GLN A 540 -2.39 -18.96 23.07
C GLN A 540 -1.18 -19.62 22.40
N LEU A 541 0.02 -19.39 22.92
CA LEU A 541 1.24 -20.03 22.41
C LEU A 541 1.35 -21.51 22.80
N ASP A 542 0.84 -21.87 23.97
CA ASP A 542 0.80 -23.25 24.45
C ASP A 542 -0.24 -24.07 23.68
N ALA A 543 -1.36 -23.47 23.28
CA ALA A 543 -2.37 -24.12 22.43
C ALA A 543 -1.88 -24.44 20.99
N LEU A 544 -0.72 -23.91 20.58
CA LEU A 544 -0.12 -24.18 19.26
C LEU A 544 0.95 -25.28 19.30
N GLN A 545 1.34 -25.75 20.48
CA GLN A 545 2.28 -26.87 20.65
C GLN A 545 1.52 -28.19 20.68
#